data_AF-A0A1Z9J8J7-F1
#
_entry.id   AF-A0A1Z9J8J7-F1
#
_cell.length_a   1.000
_cell.length_b   1.000
_cell.length_c   1.000
_cell.angle_alpha   90.00
_cell.angle_beta   90.00
_cell.angle_gamma   90.00
#
_symmetry.space_group_name_H-M   'P 1'
#
loop_
_entity.id
_entity.type
_entity.pdbx_description
1 polymer ?
#
loop_
_entity_poly.entity_id
_entity_poly.type
_entity_poly.pdbx_seq_one_letter_code
_entity_poly.pdbx_strand_id
1 'polypeptide(L)'
;MLRKFSPLKGVAVWVARMAVPESPPVSLAQLRTIAEIAPPLTIDNSGGIANQTVRDGRRYLYIVSDDNFNPLQRTLLMQFELND
;
A
#
# COMPACT_ATOMS: atom_id res chain seq x y z
N MET A 1 1.12 -1.97 -5.60
CA MET A 1 0.66 -0.78 -4.84
C MET A 1 0.57 0.37 -5.82
N LEU A 2 -0.56 1.07 -5.87
CA LEU A 2 -0.79 2.24 -6.71
C LEU A 2 -0.81 3.49 -5.81
N ARG A 3 -0.34 4.61 -6.33
CA ARG A 3 -0.14 5.84 -5.56
C ARG A 3 -0.70 7.03 -6.30
N LYS A 4 -1.27 7.98 -5.56
CA LYS A 4 -1.77 9.25 -6.09
C LYS A 4 -1.45 10.38 -5.12
N PHE A 5 -1.16 11.55 -5.67
CA PHE A 5 -1.03 12.78 -4.92
C PHE A 5 -1.82 13.89 -5.61
N SER A 6 -2.45 14.75 -4.82
CA SER A 6 -2.91 16.05 -5.30
C SER A 6 -2.86 17.07 -4.16
N PRO A 7 -2.64 18.37 -4.44
CA PRO A 7 -2.58 19.40 -3.40
C PRO A 7 -3.85 19.49 -2.55
N LEU A 8 -5.03 19.29 -3.14
CA LEU A 8 -6.31 19.41 -2.44
C LEU A 8 -6.75 18.13 -1.70
N LYS A 9 -6.40 16.94 -2.21
CA LYS A 9 -6.86 15.66 -1.65
C LYS A 9 -5.77 14.90 -0.89
N GLY A 10 -4.54 15.43 -0.86
CA GLY A 10 -3.40 14.78 -0.21
C GLY A 10 -2.92 13.53 -0.95
N VAL A 11 -2.25 12.65 -0.21
CA VAL A 11 -1.68 11.38 -0.66
C VAL A 11 -2.70 10.27 -0.51
N ALA A 12 -2.84 9.41 -1.52
CA ALA A 12 -3.65 8.20 -1.46
C ALA A 12 -2.88 7.00 -2.00
N VAL A 13 -3.12 5.85 -1.39
CA VAL A 13 -2.52 4.56 -1.75
C VAL A 13 -3.61 3.51 -1.91
N TRP A 14 -3.58 2.81 -3.04
CA TRP A 14 -4.37 1.59 -3.23
C TRP A 14 -3.45 0.37 -3.16
N VAL A 15 -3.82 -0.55 -2.29
CA VAL A 15 -3.25 -1.89 -2.26
C VAL A 15 -4.17 -2.80 -3.05
N ALA A 16 -3.61 -3.49 -4.03
CA ALA A 16 -4.34 -4.45 -4.83
C ALA A 16 -3.56 -5.77 -4.91
N ARG A 17 -4.30 -6.85 -5.05
CA ARG A 17 -3.81 -8.21 -5.24
C ARG A 17 -4.20 -8.68 -6.63
N MET A 18 -3.35 -9.50 -7.24
CA MET A 18 -3.68 -10.28 -8.43
C MET A 18 -3.11 -11.68 -8.32
N ALA A 19 -3.64 -12.61 -9.11
CA ALA A 19 -2.92 -13.84 -9.41
C ALA A 19 -1.67 -13.49 -10.24
N VAL A 20 -0.56 -14.20 -10.02
CA VAL A 20 0.64 -14.00 -10.85
C VAL A 20 0.32 -14.52 -12.26
N PRO A 21 0.42 -13.69 -13.31
CA PRO A 21 0.14 -14.15 -14.66
C PRO A 21 1.29 -15.03 -15.18
N GLU A 22 0.96 -16.01 -16.02
CA GLU A 22 1.95 -16.91 -16.62
C GLU A 22 2.91 -16.18 -17.57
N SER A 23 2.41 -15.14 -18.27
CA SER A 23 3.22 -14.30 -19.15
C SER A 23 2.74 -12.84 -19.13
N PRO A 24 3.67 -11.87 -19.27
CA PRO A 24 3.34 -10.45 -19.41
C PRO A 24 2.71 -10.12 -20.78
N PRO A 25 2.02 -8.96 -20.92
CA PRO A 25 1.90 -7.89 -19.92
C PRO A 25 0.80 -8.13 -18.88
N VAL A 26 1.02 -7.56 -17.69
CA VAL A 26 0.02 -7.45 -16.62
C VAL A 26 -0.93 -6.28 -16.94
N SER A 27 -2.24 -6.49 -16.84
CA SER A 27 -3.25 -5.45 -16.97
C SER A 27 -3.78 -5.00 -15.62
N LEU A 28 -4.07 -3.69 -15.48
CA LEU A 28 -4.74 -3.15 -14.29
C LEU A 28 -6.12 -3.77 -14.07
N ALA A 29 -6.79 -4.27 -15.12
CA ALA A 29 -8.08 -4.95 -15.00
C ALA A 29 -8.00 -6.27 -14.21
N GLN A 30 -6.80 -6.84 -14.03
CA GLN A 30 -6.56 -8.06 -13.25
C GLN A 30 -6.33 -7.78 -11.76
N LEU A 31 -6.22 -6.51 -11.38
CA LEU A 31 -6.01 -6.10 -10.00
C LEU A 31 -7.34 -6.08 -9.24
N ARG A 32 -7.39 -6.76 -8.09
CA ARG A 32 -8.44 -6.60 -7.09
C ARG A 32 -7.94 -5.72 -5.97
N THR A 33 -8.51 -4.53 -5.82
CA THR A 33 -8.23 -3.66 -4.66
C THR A 33 -8.63 -4.37 -3.37
N ILE A 34 -7.71 -4.38 -2.41
CA ILE A 34 -7.92 -4.97 -1.07
C ILE A 34 -7.86 -3.92 0.04
N ALA A 35 -7.26 -2.75 -0.22
CA ALA A 35 -7.29 -1.62 0.70
C ALA A 35 -7.13 -0.30 -0.06
N GLU A 36 -7.77 0.75 0.47
CA GLU A 36 -7.54 2.14 0.12
C GLU A 36 -7.14 2.89 1.40
N ILE A 37 -5.98 3.55 1.37
CA ILE A 37 -5.47 4.37 2.46
C ILE A 37 -5.37 5.79 1.93
N ALA A 38 -6.24 6.66 2.43
CA ALA A 38 -6.36 8.06 2.03
C ALA A 38 -6.77 8.91 3.26
N PRO A 39 -6.66 10.25 3.19
CA PRO A 39 -7.09 11.11 4.28
C PRO A 39 -8.53 10.79 4.71
N PRO A 40 -8.81 10.76 6.02
CA PRO A 40 -7.97 11.23 7.13
C PRO A 40 -6.98 10.20 7.70
N LEU A 41 -6.82 9.03 7.07
CA LEU A 41 -5.86 8.02 7.54
C LEU A 41 -4.42 8.51 7.39
N THR A 42 -3.55 8.06 8.30
CA THR A 42 -2.13 8.39 8.27
C THR A 42 -1.46 7.65 7.11
N ILE A 43 -1.01 8.42 6.11
CA ILE A 43 -0.28 7.93 4.95
C ILE A 43 0.61 9.04 4.40
N ASP A 44 1.83 8.71 3.98
CA ASP A 44 2.80 9.63 3.38
C ASP A 44 3.43 8.98 2.13
N ASN A 45 4.63 9.40 1.71
CA ASN A 45 5.31 8.91 0.51
C ASN A 45 5.61 7.40 0.59
N SER A 46 4.61 6.56 0.28
CA SER A 46 4.71 5.11 0.41
C SER A 46 5.62 4.51 -0.66
N GLY A 47 6.76 3.97 -0.24
CA GLY A 47 7.81 3.46 -1.13
C GLY A 47 7.90 1.94 -1.20
N GLY A 48 7.41 1.24 -0.18
CA GLY A 48 7.56 -0.22 -0.07
C GLY A 48 6.34 -0.91 0.52
N ILE A 49 6.17 -2.16 0.14
CA ILE A 49 5.10 -3.04 0.61
C ILE A 49 5.66 -4.45 0.79
N ALA A 50 5.30 -5.11 1.89
CA ALA A 50 5.67 -6.50 2.15
C ALA A 50 4.49 -7.23 2.77
N ASN A 51 4.39 -8.54 2.53
CA ASN A 51 3.44 -9.40 3.24
C ASN A 51 4.22 -10.44 4.07
N GLN A 52 3.62 -10.87 5.18
CA GLN A 52 4.17 -11.92 6.03
C GLN A 52 3.04 -12.74 6.64
N THR A 53 3.12 -14.07 6.53
CA THR A 53 2.32 -14.97 7.34
C THR A 53 3.10 -15.33 8.61
N VAL A 54 2.54 -15.07 9.78
CA VAL A 54 3.15 -15.41 11.07
C VAL A 54 2.76 -16.82 11.52
N ARG A 55 3.42 -17.34 12.57
CA ARG A 55 3.27 -18.74 13.04
C ARG A 55 1.84 -19.14 13.41
N ASP A 56 1.01 -18.19 13.83
CA ASP A 56 -0.39 -18.42 14.20
C ASP A 56 -1.37 -18.34 13.00
N GLY A 57 -0.84 -18.21 11.78
CA GLY A 57 -1.62 -18.17 10.54
C GLY A 57 -2.13 -16.78 10.16
N ARG A 58 -1.99 -15.76 11.02
CA ARG A 58 -2.33 -14.37 10.65
C ARG A 58 -1.42 -13.88 9.54
N ARG A 59 -1.98 -13.05 8.67
CA ARG A 59 -1.25 -12.42 7.57
C ARG A 59 -1.19 -10.93 7.83
N TYR A 60 0.01 -10.38 7.78
CA TYR A 60 0.24 -8.95 7.91
C TYR A 60 0.74 -8.37 6.60
N LEU A 61 0.24 -7.19 6.30
CA LEU A 61 0.74 -6.32 5.27
C LEU A 61 1.49 -5.16 5.93
N TYR A 62 2.74 -4.97 5.53
CA TYR A 62 3.55 -3.84 5.95
C TYR A 62 3.65 -2.84 4.81
N ILE A 63 3.51 -1.56 5.13
CA ILE A 63 3.73 -0.45 4.19
C ILE A 63 4.71 0.52 4.84
N VAL A 64 5.74 0.91 4.10
CA VAL A 64 6.70 1.91 4.53
C VAL A 64 6.52 3.19 3.73
N SER A 65 6.49 4.32 4.44
CA SER A 65 6.61 5.65 3.85
C SER A 65 7.94 6.25 4.25
N ASP A 66 8.58 6.95 3.33
CA ASP A 66 9.69 7.86 3.61
C ASP A 66 9.18 9.32 3.67
N ASP A 67 10.03 10.23 4.10
CA ASP A 67 9.73 11.67 4.13
C ASP A 67 10.11 12.40 2.83
N ASN A 68 10.77 11.73 1.88
CA ASN A 68 11.28 12.29 0.63
C ASN A 68 11.97 13.66 0.74
N PHE A 69 12.68 13.93 1.84
CA PHE A 69 13.27 15.25 2.14
C PHE A 69 12.25 16.40 2.28
N ASN A 70 10.97 16.09 2.51
CA ASN A 70 9.91 17.05 2.77
C ASN A 70 9.55 17.05 4.26
N PRO A 71 9.73 18.18 4.98
CA PRO A 71 9.47 18.25 6.43
C PRO A 71 8.00 18.08 6.81
N LEU A 72 7.07 18.16 5.85
CA LEU A 72 5.65 17.88 6.07
C LEU A 72 5.31 16.38 5.97
N GLN A 73 6.21 15.57 5.42
CA GLN A 73 6.06 14.12 5.31
C GLN A 73 6.76 13.42 6.46
N ARG A 74 6.33 12.20 6.77
CA ARG A 74 6.88 11.40 7.87
C ARG A 74 7.41 10.07 7.36
N THR A 75 8.49 9.61 7.97
CA THR A 75 8.92 8.22 7.86
C THR A 75 8.00 7.35 8.73
N LEU A 76 7.26 6.43 8.10
CA LEU A 76 6.23 5.61 8.77
C LEU A 76 6.41 4.14 8.44
N LEU A 77 6.20 3.27 9.44
CA LEU A 77 5.98 1.84 9.24
C LEU A 77 4.56 1.50 9.70
N MET A 78 3.72 1.08 8.77
CA MET A 78 2.34 0.68 9.05
C MET A 78 2.20 -0.84 8.92
N GLN A 79 1.43 -1.44 9.80
CA GLN A 79 1.09 -2.85 9.80
C GLN A 79 -0.44 -3.00 9.75
N PHE A 80 -0.93 -3.83 8.84
CA PHE A 80 -2.34 -4.15 8.70
C PHE A 80 -2.52 -5.66 8.74
N GLU A 81 -3.48 -6.15 9.50
CA GLU A 81 -3.89 -7.56 9.44
C GLU A 81 -4.81 -7.76 8.22
N LEU A 82 -4.54 -8.80 7.42
CA LEU A 82 -5.34 -9.17 6.26
C LEU A 82 -6.34 -10.26 6.65
N ASN A 83 -7.55 -9.81 6.96
CA ASN A 83 -8.71 -10.67 7.14
C ASN A 83 -9.37 -10.87 5.76
N ASP A 84 -9.45 -12.12 5.28
CA ASP A 84 -10.11 -12.44 4.01
C ASP A 84 -11.63 -12.29 4.10
#